data_AF-A0A0F9A0C2-F1
#
_entry.id   AF-A0A0F9A0C2-F1
#
_cell.length_a   1.000
_cell.length_b   1.000
_cell.length_c   1.000
_cell.angle_alpha   90.00
_cell.angle_beta   90.00
_cell.angle_gamma   90.00
#
_symmetry.space_group_name_H-M   'P 1'
#
loop_
_entity.id
_entity.type
_entity.pdbx_description
1 polymer ?
#
loop_
_entity_poly.entity_id
_entity_poly.type
_entity_poly.pdbx_seq_one_letter_code
_entity_poly.pdbx_strand_id
1 'polypeptide(L)' 'MLVFTRREGESIRIGDDITITVVAVRKRGYVALRLAVEAPRNIPVHREEIYQAIQREKAAKESREAL' A
#
# COMPACT_ATOMS: atom_id res chain seq x y z
N MET A 1 -10.28 -5.51 10.17
CA MET A 1 -10.23 -4.27 9.38
C MET A 1 -10.48 -3.11 10.32
N LEU A 2 -9.57 -2.14 10.39
CA LEU A 2 -9.75 -0.89 11.14
C LEU A 2 -9.94 0.25 10.14
N VAL A 3 -10.85 1.19 10.42
CA VAL A 3 -11.21 2.28 9.52
C VAL A 3 -10.93 3.61 10.20
N PHE A 4 -10.17 4.47 9.52
CA PHE A 4 -9.81 5.80 10.01
C PHE A 4 -10.20 6.85 8.97
N THR A 5 -10.85 7.92 9.43
CA THR A 5 -11.08 9.11 8.60
C THR A 5 -9.96 10.10 8.88
N ARG A 6 -9.17 10.43 7.85
CA ARG A 6 -8.06 11.40 7.91
C ARG A 6 -8.27 12.53 6.91
N ARG A 7 -7.88 13.75 7.31
CA ARG A 7 -7.79 14.93 6.46
C ARG A 7 -6.38 15.10 5.91
N GLU A 8 -6.22 16.01 4.95
CA GLU A 8 -4.90 16.41 4.44
C GLU A 8 -3.98 16.85 5.59
N GLY A 9 -2.75 16.32 5.62
CA GLY A 9 -1.77 16.54 6.67
C GLY A 9 -1.88 15.58 7.86
N GLU A 10 -2.95 14.82 8.00
CA GLU A 10 -3.08 13.86 9.11
C GLU A 10 -2.45 12.50 8.78
N SER A 11 -1.93 11.84 9.82
CA SER A 11 -1.25 10.55 9.71
C SER A 11 -1.90 9.44 10.54
N ILE A 12 -1.64 8.20 10.15
CA ILE A 12 -1.96 6.97 10.85
C ILE A 12 -0.63 6.25 11.09
N ARG A 13 -0.44 5.68 12.29
CA ARG A 13 0.76 4.93 12.64
C ARG A 13 0.41 3.46 12.89
N ILE A 14 1.24 2.55 12.40
CA ILE A 14 1.12 1.11 12.57
C ILE A 14 2.40 0.62 13.26
N GLY A 15 2.27 0.13 14.49
CA GLY A 15 3.44 -0.15 15.35
C GLY A 15 4.26 1.12 15.60
N ASP A 16 5.58 0.98 15.67
CA ASP A 16 6.51 2.10 15.85
C ASP A 16 7.21 2.51 14.55
N ASP A 17 7.19 1.64 13.54
CA ASP A 17 8.04 1.78 12.35
C ASP A 17 7.30 2.25 11.09
N ILE A 18 5.97 2.13 11.03
CA ILE A 18 5.20 2.46 9.82
C ILE A 18 4.30 3.68 10.07
N THR A 19 4.43 4.69 9.21
CA THR A 19 3.58 5.88 9.22
C THR A 19 2.95 6.09 7.84
N ILE A 20 1.64 6.28 7.80
CA ILE A 20 0.86 6.58 6.59
C ILE A 20 0.32 8.00 6.72
N THR A 21 0.67 8.89 5.80
CA THR A 21 0.29 10.31 5.85
C THR A 21 -0.56 10.67 4.63
N VAL A 22 -1.67 11.37 4.85
CA VAL A 22 -2.48 11.92 3.76
C VAL A 22 -1.83 13.22 3.28
N VAL A 23 -1.15 13.17 2.14
CA VAL A 23 -0.40 14.31 1.60
C VAL A 23 -1.32 15.30 0.89
N ALA A 24 -2.31 14.82 0.14
CA ALA A 24 -3.24 15.68 -0.56
C ALA A 24 -4.56 14.97 -0.85
N VAL A 25 -5.66 15.74 -0.84
CA VAL A 25 -6.97 15.26 -1.26
C VAL A 25 -7.42 16.05 -2.49
N ARG A 26 -7.52 15.40 -3.64
CA ARG A 26 -8.00 16.01 -4.88
C ARG A 26 -9.41 15.57 -5.20
N LYS A 27 -10.26 16.53 -5.59
CA LYS A 27 -11.63 16.28 -6.06
C LYS A 27 -11.73 16.62 -7.54
N ARG A 28 -11.79 15.59 -8.39
CA ARG A 28 -12.07 15.70 -9.84
C ARG A 28 -12.96 14.52 -10.25
N GLY A 29 -14.26 14.61 -9.98
CA GLY A 29 -15.23 13.54 -10.22
C GLY A 29 -15.18 12.38 -9.20
N TYR A 30 -14.01 12.09 -8.65
CA TYR A 30 -13.79 11.20 -7.51
C TYR A 30 -12.83 11.83 -6.50
N VAL A 31 -12.75 11.25 -5.31
CA VAL A 31 -11.79 11.64 -4.28
C VAL A 31 -10.49 10.87 -4.52
N ALA A 32 -9.47 11.57 -5.00
CA ALA A 32 -8.13 11.01 -5.16
C ALA A 32 -7.27 11.40 -3.97
N LEU A 33 -6.78 10.41 -3.23
CA LEU A 33 -5.86 10.60 -2.10
C LEU A 33 -4.42 10.41 -2.56
N ARG A 34 -3.53 11.34 -2.19
CA ARG A 34 -2.09 11.10 -2.21
C ARG A 34 -1.68 10.64 -0.83
N LEU A 35 -1.15 9.43 -0.73
CA LEU A 35 -0.66 8.86 0.52
C LEU A 35 0.85 8.79 0.45
N ALA A 36 1.52 9.23 1.51
CA ALA A 36 2.90 8.89 1.79
C ALA A 36 2.90 7.71 2.76
N VAL A 37 3.74 6.71 2.47
CA VAL A 37 3.96 5.58 3.37
C VAL A 37 5.44 5.56 3.71
N GLU A 38 5.73 5.75 4.97
CA GLU A 38 7.06 5.62 5.54
C GLU A 38 7.10 4.28 6.28
N ALA A 39 8.02 3.41 5.87
CA ALA A 39 8.23 2.10 6.45
C ALA A 39 9.72 1.76 6.34
N PRO A 40 10.25 0.94 7.26
CA PRO A 40 11.64 0.50 7.20
C PRO A 40 11.87 -0.43 5.99
N ARG A 41 13.11 -0.48 5.51
CA ARG A 41 13.47 -1.18 4.25
C ARG A 41 13.20 -2.69 4.24
N ASN A 42 13.10 -3.30 5.41
CA ASN A 42 12.75 -4.71 5.58
C ASN A 42 11.26 -4.99 5.29
N ILE A 43 10.41 -3.97 5.28
CA ILE A 43 8.98 -4.11 5.01
C ILE A 43 8.69 -3.59 3.60
N PRO A 44 8.43 -4.47 2.62
CA PRO A 44 8.12 -4.05 1.26
C PRO A 44 6.75 -3.35 1.21
N VAL A 45 6.71 -2.17 0.58
CA VAL A 45 5.48 -1.41 0.33
C VAL A 45 5.18 -1.44 -1.15
N HIS A 46 4.04 -2.01 -1.52
CA HIS A 46 3.59 -2.13 -2.90
C HIS A 46 2.16 -1.62 -3.06
N ARG A 47 1.83 -1.20 -4.27
CA ARG A 47 0.43 -1.02 -4.68
C ARG A 47 -0.21 -2.41 -4.80
N GLU A 48 -1.46 -2.55 -4.38
CA GLU A 48 -2.16 -3.83 -4.31
C GLU A 48 -2.15 -4.59 -5.65
N GLU A 49 -2.43 -3.88 -6.75
CA GLU A 49 -2.44 -4.47 -8.09
C GLU A 49 -1.06 -5.01 -8.52
N ILE A 50 0.01 -4.36 -8.08
CA ILE A 50 1.38 -4.79 -8.36
C ILE A 50 1.73 -6.00 -7.50
N TYR A 51 1.35 -5.98 -6.23
CA TYR A 51 1.54 -7.12 -5.32
C TYR A 51 0.84 -8.37 -5.86
N GLN A 52 -0.42 -8.26 -6.28
CA GLN A 52 -1.15 -9.39 -6.86
C GLN A 52 -0.51 -9.92 -8.14
N ALA A 53 -0.01 -9.05 -9.02
CA ALA A 53 0.70 -9.47 -10.23
C ALA A 53 1.95 -10.29 -9.89
N ILE A 54 2.78 -9.78 -8.97
CA ILE A 54 4.00 -10.47 -8.50
C ILE A 54 3.67 -11.85 -7.91
N GLN A 55 2.60 -11.94 -7.10
CA GLN A 55 2.21 -13.21 -6.49
C GLN A 55 1.69 -14.23 -7.51
N ARG A 56 0.95 -13.79 -8.53
CA ARG A 56 0.53 -14.67 -9.63
C ARG A 56 1.71 -15.20 -10.42
N GLU A 57 2.69 -14.34 -10.73
CA GLU A 57 3.90 -14.76 -11.44
C GLU A 57 4.73 -15.76 -10.64
N LYS A 58 4.89 -15.54 -9.33
CA LYS A 58 5.56 -16.51 -8.44
C LYS A 58 4.86 -17.86 -8.44
N ALA A 59 3.54 -17.88 -8.25
CA ALA A 59 2.76 -19.12 -8.24
C ALA A 59 2.85 -19.87 -9.59
N ALA A 60 2.82 -19.14 -10.72
CA ALA A 60 2.97 -19.73 -12.04
C ALA A 60 4.37 -20.33 -12.26
N LYS A 61 5.42 -19.66 -11.74
CA LYS A 61 6.80 -20.14 -11.82
C LYS A 61 7.00 -21.41 -10.98
N GLU A 62 6.52 -21.42 -9.74
CA GLU A 62 6.58 -22.58 -8.84
C GLU A 62 5.87 -23.81 -9.46
N SER A 63 4.70 -23.61 -10.08
CA SER A 63 3.98 -24.70 -10.76
C SER A 63 4.69 -25.25 -11.99
N ARG A 64 5.55 -24.46 -12.65
CA ARG A 64 6.30 -24.87 -13.85
C ARG A 64 7.60 -25.58 -13.51
N GLU A 65 8.20 -25.28 -12.35
CA GLU A 65 9.39 -25.95 -11.85
C GLU A 65 9.06 -27.31 -11.18
N ALA A 66 7.81 -27.51 -10.77
CA ALA A 66 7.32 -28.78 -10.21
C ALA A 66 6.92 -29.84 -11.27
N LEU A 67 7.08 -29.54 -12.57
CA LEU A 67 6.66 -30.34 -13.73
C LEU A 67 7.89 -30.77 -14.55
#